data_AF-A4Z0E5-F1
#
_entry.id   AF-A4Z0E5-F1
#
_cell.length_a   1.000
_cell.length_b   1.000
_cell.length_c   1.000
_cell.angle_alpha   90.00
_cell.angle_beta   90.00
_cell.angle_gamma   90.00
#
_symmetry.space_group_name_H-M   'P 1'
#
loop_
_entity.id
_entity.type
_entity.pdbx_description
1 polymer ?
#
loop_
_entity_poly.entity_id
_entity_poly.type
_entity_poly.pdbx_seq_one_letter_code
_entity_poly.pdbx_strand_id
1 'polypeptide(L)'
;MCGALAAFALRLALVDTLPDGFPYLTFFPAVILTTFFCGVGPGVVSAALCGAMAWYFFMPATGYQSALAIGFYAIIVAVDITLIHLMHEAARHLRQERAVSERLYQNERVLFQELQHRVANNIQFISGLLMMQKRQAAADPSRAAAILSEAQTRLETISRVHRMLHDPSRMNLEIGPYLQTICNDVLQSSGARDVACVVDFAPAELDLTRLTALSLLVVELVTNAVKHAFGPEQAGTIMVSLRPLDAARYGLTISDNGKGLSPGVEPGKVDSLGLRICEGLAAQMHGKLTTSSGSGTTVQLEFPKVMPA
;
A
#
# COMPACT_ATOMS: atom_id res chain seq x y z
N MET A 1 37.50 -31.38 -14.16
CA MET A 1 38.68 -32.27 -14.29
C MET A 1 38.45 -33.65 -13.68
N CYS A 2 37.97 -33.77 -12.44
CA CYS A 2 37.75 -35.08 -11.79
C CYS A 2 36.79 -36.01 -12.54
N GLY A 3 35.70 -35.48 -13.13
CA GLY A 3 34.73 -36.28 -13.88
C GLY A 3 35.27 -36.93 -15.16
N ALA A 4 36.09 -36.20 -15.93
CA ALA A 4 36.73 -36.73 -17.13
C ALA A 4 37.77 -37.81 -16.80
N LEU A 5 38.54 -37.61 -15.73
CA LEU A 5 39.51 -38.60 -15.22
C LEU A 5 38.81 -39.86 -14.70
N ALA A 6 37.69 -39.72 -14.00
CA ALA A 6 36.89 -40.86 -13.55
C ALA A 6 36.27 -41.64 -14.72
N ALA A 7 35.74 -40.95 -15.74
CA ALA A 7 35.23 -41.60 -16.95
C ALA A 7 36.32 -42.34 -17.73
N PHE A 8 37.53 -41.77 -17.78
CA PHE A 8 38.69 -42.42 -18.38
C PHE A 8 39.13 -43.66 -17.60
N ALA A 9 39.24 -43.57 -16.28
CA ALA A 9 39.58 -44.72 -15.43
C ALA A 9 38.53 -45.84 -15.55
N LEU A 10 37.25 -45.49 -15.58
CA LEU A 10 36.15 -46.44 -15.82
C LEU A 10 36.23 -47.07 -17.21
N ARG A 11 36.62 -46.30 -18.24
CA ARG A 11 36.81 -46.84 -19.60
C ARG A 11 37.92 -47.88 -19.65
N LEU A 12 39.06 -47.60 -19.01
CA LEU A 12 40.20 -48.51 -18.93
C LEU A 12 39.83 -49.82 -18.22
N ALA A 13 39.05 -49.74 -17.13
CA ALA A 13 38.57 -50.90 -16.41
C ALA A 13 37.60 -51.79 -17.22
N LEU A 14 36.99 -51.24 -18.27
CA LEU A 14 36.00 -51.91 -19.13
C LEU A 14 36.55 -52.18 -20.55
N VAL A 15 37.87 -52.16 -20.73
CA VAL A 15 38.51 -52.41 -22.03
C VAL A 15 38.19 -53.82 -22.55
N ASP A 16 38.24 -54.84 -21.69
CA ASP A 16 38.05 -56.24 -22.10
C ASP A 16 36.57 -56.65 -22.24
N THR A 17 35.64 -55.78 -21.84
CA THR A 17 34.20 -56.08 -21.78
C THR A 17 33.35 -55.28 -22.76
N LEU A 18 33.82 -54.11 -23.21
CA LEU A 18 33.12 -53.27 -24.17
C LEU A 18 33.59 -53.54 -25.61
N PRO A 19 32.67 -53.69 -26.58
CA PRO A 19 33.03 -53.81 -27.99
C PRO A 19 33.85 -52.61 -28.48
N ASP A 20 34.84 -52.85 -29.35
CA ASP A 20 35.73 -51.83 -29.92
C ASP A 20 34.99 -50.71 -30.69
N GLY A 21 33.72 -50.91 -31.04
CA GLY A 21 32.89 -49.96 -31.79
C GLY A 21 32.39 -48.72 -31.03
N PHE A 22 32.57 -48.64 -29.70
CA PHE A 22 31.98 -47.55 -28.88
C PHE A 22 33.01 -46.84 -27.97
N PRO A 23 34.01 -46.13 -28.54
CA PRO A 23 35.09 -45.51 -27.77
C PRO A 23 34.62 -44.40 -26.81
N TYR A 24 33.46 -43.79 -27.05
CA TYR A 24 32.98 -42.62 -26.31
C TYR A 24 31.95 -42.91 -25.20
N LEU A 25 31.46 -44.15 -25.09
CA LEU A 25 30.27 -44.47 -24.29
C LEU A 25 30.38 -44.03 -22.82
N THR A 26 31.54 -44.24 -22.20
CA THR A 26 31.80 -43.91 -20.79
C THR A 26 32.00 -42.41 -20.53
N PHE A 27 32.21 -41.62 -21.58
CA PHE A 27 32.48 -40.20 -21.47
C PHE A 27 31.21 -39.32 -21.51
N PHE A 28 30.11 -39.80 -22.11
CA PHE A 28 28.85 -39.04 -22.14
C PHE A 28 28.33 -38.70 -20.73
N PRO A 29 28.26 -39.63 -19.75
CA PRO A 29 27.79 -39.30 -18.40
C PRO A 29 28.65 -38.23 -17.71
N ALA A 30 29.97 -38.24 -17.92
CA ALA A 30 30.86 -37.22 -17.35
C ALA A 30 30.58 -35.83 -17.93
N VAL A 31 30.32 -35.73 -19.23
CA VAL A 31 29.97 -34.46 -19.89
C VAL A 31 28.60 -33.98 -19.42
N ILE A 32 27.59 -34.85 -19.39
CA ILE A 32 26.23 -34.54 -18.91
C ILE A 32 26.27 -34.04 -17.46
N LEU A 33 26.90 -34.78 -16.55
CA LEU A 33 26.96 -34.41 -15.13
C LEU A 33 27.73 -33.10 -14.92
N THR A 34 28.84 -32.91 -15.63
CA THR A 34 29.60 -31.65 -15.54
C THR A 34 28.76 -30.47 -16.04
N THR A 35 28.04 -30.65 -17.15
CA THR A 35 27.18 -29.60 -17.72
C THR A 35 26.00 -29.29 -16.80
N PHE A 36 25.40 -30.33 -16.20
CA PHE A 36 24.26 -30.20 -15.31
C PHE A 36 24.61 -29.46 -14.02
N PHE A 37 25.71 -29.84 -13.35
CA PHE A 37 26.05 -29.25 -12.05
C PHE A 37 26.91 -27.99 -12.14
N CYS A 38 27.76 -27.87 -13.16
CA CYS A 38 28.73 -26.77 -13.27
C CYS A 38 28.40 -25.79 -14.41
N GLY A 39 27.38 -26.08 -15.21
CA GLY A 39 26.94 -25.24 -16.32
C GLY A 39 27.64 -25.53 -17.65
N VAL A 40 27.21 -24.82 -18.69
CA VAL A 40 27.60 -25.06 -20.09
C VAL A 40 29.10 -24.89 -20.32
N GLY A 41 29.74 -23.86 -19.75
CA GLY A 41 31.17 -23.60 -19.92
C GLY A 41 32.05 -24.79 -19.48
N PRO A 42 31.98 -25.23 -18.22
CA PRO A 42 32.67 -26.43 -17.75
C PRO A 42 32.25 -27.71 -18.48
N GLY A 43 31.00 -27.81 -18.92
CA GLY A 43 30.49 -28.91 -19.75
C GLY A 43 31.22 -29.03 -21.09
N VAL A 44 31.38 -27.93 -21.83
CA VAL A 44 32.11 -27.87 -23.10
C VAL A 44 33.58 -28.19 -22.91
N VAL A 45 34.21 -27.71 -21.83
CA VAL A 45 35.61 -28.06 -21.51
C VAL A 45 35.74 -29.57 -21.21
N SER A 46 34.79 -30.14 -20.47
CA SER A 46 34.74 -31.58 -20.19
C SER A 46 34.58 -32.39 -21.47
N ALA A 47 33.69 -31.96 -22.38
CA ALA A 47 33.50 -32.57 -23.69
C ALA A 47 34.77 -32.58 -24.53
N ALA A 48 35.48 -31.45 -24.62
CA ALA A 48 36.71 -31.35 -25.37
C ALA A 48 37.80 -32.28 -24.81
N LEU A 49 37.95 -32.34 -23.48
CA LEU A 49 38.93 -33.21 -22.82
C LEU A 49 38.60 -34.70 -23.03
N CYS A 50 37.34 -35.09 -22.82
CA CYS A 50 36.86 -36.44 -23.04
C CYS A 50 37.04 -36.89 -24.50
N GLY A 51 36.71 -36.00 -25.45
CA GLY A 51 36.90 -36.25 -26.88
C GLY A 51 38.36 -36.45 -27.25
N ALA A 52 39.25 -35.59 -26.75
CA ALA A 52 40.69 -35.68 -26.99
C ALA A 52 41.30 -36.96 -26.39
N MET A 53 40.90 -37.34 -25.17
CA MET A 53 41.35 -38.58 -24.52
C MET A 53 40.86 -39.82 -25.27
N ALA A 54 39.60 -39.82 -25.70
CA ALA A 54 39.04 -40.93 -26.47
C ALA A 54 39.75 -41.11 -27.82
N TRP A 55 40.02 -40.01 -28.53
CA TRP A 55 40.78 -40.02 -29.78
C TRP A 55 42.19 -40.57 -29.57
N TYR A 56 42.95 -40.00 -28.63
CA TYR A 56 44.35 -40.37 -28.43
C TYR A 56 44.56 -41.83 -28.00
N PHE A 57 43.72 -42.35 -27.10
CA PHE A 57 43.93 -43.68 -26.50
C PHE A 57 43.16 -44.83 -27.15
N PHE A 58 41.99 -44.58 -27.75
CA PHE A 58 41.09 -45.64 -28.20
C PHE A 58 40.84 -45.64 -29.72
N MET A 59 41.38 -44.67 -30.49
CA MET A 59 41.25 -44.62 -31.95
C MET A 59 42.61 -44.42 -32.67
N PRO A 60 43.45 -45.46 -32.76
CA PRO A 60 44.77 -45.36 -33.41
C PRO A 60 44.73 -45.40 -34.95
N ALA A 61 43.60 -45.78 -35.58
CA ALA A 61 43.48 -45.84 -37.05
C ALA A 61 42.76 -44.61 -37.64
N THR A 62 43.36 -44.01 -38.67
CA THR A 62 42.75 -42.92 -39.45
C THR A 62 41.91 -43.49 -40.60
N GLY A 63 40.64 -43.09 -40.70
CA GLY A 63 39.71 -43.60 -41.71
C GLY A 63 38.27 -43.11 -41.52
N TYR A 64 37.39 -43.49 -42.44
CA TYR A 64 35.99 -43.05 -42.46
C TYR A 64 35.21 -43.43 -41.19
N GLN A 65 35.49 -44.58 -40.59
CA GLN A 65 34.82 -45.03 -39.36
C GLN A 65 35.15 -44.16 -38.14
N SER A 66 36.41 -43.75 -37.99
CA SER A 66 36.85 -42.85 -36.91
C SER A 66 36.24 -41.45 -37.06
N ALA A 67 36.13 -40.95 -38.30
CA ALA A 67 35.46 -39.69 -38.60
C ALA A 67 33.96 -39.74 -38.25
N LEU A 68 33.27 -40.84 -38.58
CA LEU A 68 31.88 -41.05 -38.18
C LEU A 68 31.72 -41.08 -36.65
N ALA A 69 32.60 -41.78 -35.93
CA ALA A 69 32.52 -41.87 -34.46
C ALA A 69 32.72 -40.51 -33.78
N ILE A 70 33.69 -39.70 -34.24
CA ILE A 70 33.89 -38.32 -33.77
C ILE A 70 32.66 -37.46 -34.07
N GLY A 71 32.09 -37.60 -35.28
CA GLY A 71 30.87 -36.88 -35.68
C GLY A 71 29.68 -37.21 -34.78
N PHE A 72 29.41 -38.49 -34.54
CA PHE A 72 28.35 -38.93 -33.64
C PHE A 72 28.57 -38.43 -32.21
N TYR A 73 29.80 -38.53 -31.69
CA TYR A 73 30.14 -38.02 -30.37
C TYR A 73 29.86 -36.52 -30.25
N ALA A 74 30.35 -35.73 -31.21
CA ALA A 74 30.16 -34.29 -31.23
C ALA A 74 28.66 -33.90 -31.28
N ILE A 75 27.87 -34.61 -32.10
CA ILE A 75 26.42 -34.37 -32.20
C ILE A 75 25.73 -34.69 -30.88
N ILE A 76 25.96 -35.87 -30.31
CA ILE A 76 25.31 -36.29 -29.06
C ILE A 76 25.64 -35.30 -27.93
N VAL A 77 26.92 -34.97 -27.76
CA VAL A 77 27.35 -34.01 -26.72
C VAL A 77 26.77 -32.61 -26.96
N ALA A 78 26.75 -32.14 -28.20
CA ALA A 78 26.15 -30.84 -28.51
C ALA A 78 24.66 -30.82 -28.18
N VAL A 79 23.93 -31.89 -28.51
CA VAL A 79 22.51 -32.05 -28.17
C VAL A 79 22.32 -32.08 -26.65
N ASP A 80 23.09 -32.88 -25.92
CA ASP A 80 23.00 -32.99 -24.46
C ASP A 80 23.27 -31.63 -23.78
N ILE A 81 24.35 -30.95 -24.19
CA ILE A 81 24.71 -29.63 -23.64
C ILE A 81 23.60 -28.61 -23.95
N THR A 82 23.06 -28.62 -25.16
CA THR A 82 21.99 -27.71 -25.58
C THR A 82 20.70 -27.97 -24.79
N LEU A 83 20.30 -29.24 -24.63
CA LEU A 83 19.13 -29.61 -23.83
C LEU A 83 19.26 -29.18 -22.38
N ILE A 84 20.44 -29.40 -21.77
CA ILE A 84 20.71 -28.98 -20.39
C ILE A 84 20.70 -27.45 -20.28
N HIS A 85 21.24 -26.72 -21.26
CA HIS A 85 21.19 -25.27 -21.30
C HIS A 85 19.76 -24.75 -21.32
N LEU A 86 18.94 -25.24 -22.26
CA LEU A 86 17.53 -24.88 -22.41
C LEU A 86 16.73 -25.20 -21.15
N MET A 87 16.97 -26.37 -20.53
CA MET A 87 16.33 -26.75 -19.28
C MET A 87 16.70 -25.80 -18.13
N HIS A 88 17.97 -25.41 -18.00
CA HIS A 88 18.38 -24.45 -16.98
C HIS A 88 17.83 -23.04 -17.23
N GLU A 89 17.77 -22.61 -18.48
CA GLU A 89 17.16 -21.34 -18.85
C GLU A 89 15.67 -21.33 -18.54
N ALA A 90 14.92 -22.35 -18.96
CA ALA A 90 13.51 -22.52 -18.62
C ALA A 90 13.28 -22.56 -17.10
N ALA A 91 14.11 -23.29 -16.35
CA ALA A 91 14.02 -23.34 -14.89
C ALA A 91 14.33 -21.98 -14.24
N ARG A 92 15.27 -21.21 -14.77
CA ARG A 92 15.57 -19.85 -14.30
C ARG A 92 14.41 -18.89 -14.58
N HIS A 93 13.84 -18.93 -15.79
CA HIS A 93 12.66 -18.14 -16.14
C HIS A 93 11.48 -18.47 -15.22
N LEU A 94 11.17 -19.75 -15.01
CA LEU A 94 10.08 -20.16 -14.13
C LEU A 94 10.30 -19.69 -12.68
N ARG A 95 11.53 -19.75 -12.17
CA ARG A 95 11.86 -19.24 -10.81
C ARG A 95 11.70 -17.72 -10.72
N GLN A 96 12.08 -16.98 -11.76
CA GLN A 96 11.92 -15.53 -11.81
C GLN A 96 10.44 -15.15 -11.84
N GLU A 97 9.64 -15.78 -12.70
CA GLU A 97 8.20 -15.56 -12.77
C GLU A 97 7.51 -15.87 -11.43
N ARG A 98 7.87 -17.00 -10.79
CA ARG A 98 7.36 -17.33 -9.45
C ARG A 98 7.76 -16.28 -8.40
N ALA A 99 9.00 -15.83 -8.39
CA ALA A 99 9.46 -14.82 -7.44
C ALA A 99 8.75 -13.46 -7.64
N VAL A 100 8.47 -13.07 -8.89
CA VAL A 100 7.67 -11.87 -9.19
C VAL A 100 6.24 -12.06 -8.72
N SER A 101 5.62 -13.20 -9.03
CA SER A 101 4.26 -13.53 -8.62
C SER A 101 4.10 -13.53 -7.10
N GLU A 102 5.01 -14.17 -6.36
CA GLU A 102 5.02 -14.17 -4.90
C GLU A 102 5.14 -12.75 -4.31
N ARG A 103 5.99 -11.89 -4.90
CA ARG A 103 6.10 -10.48 -4.48
C ARG A 103 4.81 -9.72 -4.72
N LEU A 104 4.17 -9.91 -5.88
CA LEU A 104 2.88 -9.29 -6.18
C LEU A 104 1.80 -9.75 -5.20
N TYR A 105 1.72 -11.06 -4.92
CA TYR A 105 0.78 -11.61 -3.94
C TYR A 105 1.03 -11.07 -2.52
N GLN A 106 2.29 -10.95 -2.09
CA GLN A 106 2.63 -10.35 -0.79
C GLN A 106 2.18 -8.89 -0.72
N ASN A 107 2.47 -8.09 -1.75
CA ASN A 107 2.06 -6.70 -1.82
C ASN A 107 0.54 -6.54 -1.81
N GLU A 108 -0.17 -7.36 -2.58
CA GLU A 108 -1.65 -7.36 -2.62
C GLU A 108 -2.23 -7.71 -1.24
N ARG A 109 -1.67 -8.71 -0.55
CA ARG A 109 -2.11 -9.09 0.79
C ARG A 109 -1.90 -7.98 1.82
N VAL A 110 -0.74 -7.33 1.81
CA VAL A 110 -0.45 -6.21 2.73
C VAL A 110 -1.41 -5.05 2.46
N LEU A 111 -1.61 -4.69 1.19
CA LEU A 111 -2.55 -3.65 0.80
C LEU A 111 -3.98 -3.98 1.23
N PHE A 112 -4.41 -5.23 1.04
CA PHE A 112 -5.73 -5.69 1.46
C PHE A 112 -5.89 -5.65 2.98
N GLN A 113 -4.88 -6.08 3.75
CA GLN A 113 -4.90 -5.99 5.21
C GLN A 113 -5.02 -4.54 5.70
N GLU A 114 -4.24 -3.62 5.13
CA GLU A 114 -4.31 -2.19 5.44
C GLU A 114 -5.71 -1.62 5.12
N LEU A 115 -6.29 -2.01 4.00
CA LEU A 115 -7.66 -1.61 3.63
C LEU A 115 -8.68 -2.16 4.63
N GLN A 116 -8.59 -3.44 5.00
CA GLN A 116 -9.47 -4.04 6.01
C GLN A 116 -9.36 -3.34 7.36
N HIS A 117 -8.14 -3.00 7.80
CA HIS A 117 -7.93 -2.24 9.03
C HIS A 117 -8.59 -0.85 8.96
N ARG A 118 -8.43 -0.12 7.84
CA ARG A 118 -9.07 1.19 7.64
C ARG A 118 -10.60 1.09 7.62
N VAL A 119 -11.14 0.09 6.93
CA VAL A 119 -12.59 -0.16 6.89
C VAL A 119 -13.13 -0.51 8.27
N ALA A 120 -12.44 -1.37 9.03
CA ALA A 120 -12.81 -1.70 10.40
C ALA A 120 -12.82 -0.46 11.29
N ASN A 121 -11.80 0.39 11.21
CA ASN A 121 -11.73 1.65 11.96
C ASN A 121 -12.92 2.58 11.62
N ASN A 122 -13.28 2.70 10.35
CA ASN A 122 -14.41 3.53 9.92
C ASN A 122 -15.77 2.97 10.39
N ILE A 123 -15.98 1.65 10.29
CA ILE A 123 -17.19 1.00 10.80
C ILE A 123 -17.29 1.14 12.32
N GLN A 124 -16.17 1.04 13.03
CA GLN A 124 -16.13 1.21 14.48
C GLN A 124 -16.47 2.64 14.89
N PHE A 125 -15.98 3.64 14.15
CA PHE A 125 -16.36 5.05 14.33
C PHE A 125 -17.86 5.26 14.11
N ILE A 126 -18.42 4.75 13.00
CA ILE A 126 -19.87 4.82 12.70
C ILE A 126 -20.69 4.12 13.79
N SER A 127 -20.26 2.95 14.24
CA SER A 127 -20.94 2.19 15.29
C SER A 127 -20.94 2.95 16.62
N GLY A 128 -19.82 3.58 16.98
CA GLY A 128 -19.73 4.45 18.16
C GLY A 128 -20.70 5.63 18.07
N LEU A 129 -20.78 6.28 16.90
CA LEU A 129 -21.70 7.37 16.65
C LEU A 129 -23.17 6.96 16.84
N LEU A 130 -23.57 5.85 16.22
CA LEU A 130 -24.93 5.32 16.35
C LEU A 130 -25.27 4.92 17.79
N MET A 131 -24.31 4.35 18.53
CA MET A 131 -24.49 4.01 19.94
C MET A 131 -24.76 5.25 20.80
N MET A 132 -24.08 6.36 20.51
CA MET A 132 -24.30 7.63 21.20
C MET A 132 -25.65 8.26 20.82
N GLN A 133 -26.02 8.24 19.54
CA GLN A 133 -27.33 8.73 19.08
C GLN A 133 -28.48 7.93 19.70
N LYS A 134 -28.33 6.61 19.82
CA LYS A 134 -29.28 5.74 20.53
C LYS A 134 -29.45 6.16 21.99
N ARG A 135 -28.35 6.47 22.69
CA ARG A 135 -28.38 6.94 24.08
C ARG A 135 -29.11 8.28 24.21
N GLN A 136 -28.92 9.18 23.24
CA GLN A 136 -29.57 10.49 23.24
C GLN A 136 -31.07 10.39 22.93
N ALA A 137 -31.46 9.55 21.97
CA ALA A 137 -32.86 9.26 21.67
C ALA A 137 -33.58 8.58 22.84
N ALA A 138 -32.88 7.75 23.63
CA ALA A 138 -33.43 7.15 24.84
C ALA A 138 -33.64 8.18 25.97
N ALA A 139 -32.80 9.22 26.05
CA ALA A 139 -32.90 10.28 27.04
C ALA A 139 -34.02 11.30 26.72
N ASP A 140 -34.28 11.55 25.43
CA ASP A 140 -35.39 12.39 24.96
C ASP A 140 -36.18 11.70 23.83
N PRO A 141 -37.13 10.82 24.18
CA PRO A 141 -37.93 10.09 23.20
C PRO A 141 -38.73 10.99 22.25
N SER A 142 -39.09 12.20 22.69
CA SER A 142 -39.86 13.15 21.88
C SER A 142 -39.05 13.69 20.68
N ARG A 143 -37.71 13.75 20.83
CA ARG A 143 -36.78 14.19 19.79
C ARG A 143 -36.14 13.05 19.01
N ALA A 144 -36.49 11.79 19.29
CA ALA A 144 -35.86 10.61 18.69
C ALA A 144 -35.84 10.65 17.15
N ALA A 145 -36.93 11.07 16.52
CA ALA A 145 -37.00 11.20 15.05
C ALA A 145 -36.04 12.27 14.51
N ALA A 146 -35.94 13.42 15.18
CA ALA A 146 -35.02 14.49 14.80
C ALA A 146 -33.54 14.06 14.99
N ILE A 147 -33.24 13.36 16.09
CA ILE A 147 -31.91 12.81 16.40
C ILE A 147 -31.48 11.80 15.32
N LEU A 148 -32.39 10.93 14.89
CA LEU A 148 -32.12 9.96 13.83
C LEU A 148 -31.90 10.65 12.47
N SER A 149 -32.70 11.67 12.14
CA SER A 149 -32.52 12.44 10.91
C SER A 149 -31.18 13.19 10.89
N GLU A 150 -30.74 13.73 12.03
CA GLU A 150 -29.42 14.34 12.19
C GLU A 150 -28.30 13.31 12.02
N ALA A 151 -28.46 12.11 12.59
CA ALA A 151 -27.52 11.02 12.42
C ALA A 151 -27.39 10.58 10.95
N GLN A 152 -28.51 10.48 10.23
CA GLN A 152 -28.51 10.17 8.80
C GLN A 152 -27.77 11.23 7.99
N THR A 153 -28.10 12.51 8.18
CA THR A 153 -27.46 13.63 7.48
C THR A 153 -25.94 13.64 7.70
N ARG A 154 -25.52 13.32 8.92
CA ARG A 154 -24.10 13.20 9.28
C ARG A 154 -23.42 12.02 8.57
N LEU A 155 -24.05 10.84 8.55
CA LEU A 155 -23.51 9.67 7.83
C LEU A 155 -23.40 9.90 6.33
N GLU A 156 -24.38 10.58 5.72
CA GLU A 156 -24.33 10.96 4.30
C GLU A 156 -23.17 11.91 4.01
N THR A 157 -22.90 12.86 4.90
CA THR A 157 -21.77 13.79 4.79
C THR A 157 -20.44 13.05 4.91
N ILE A 158 -20.31 12.15 5.90
CA ILE A 158 -19.13 11.28 6.07
C ILE A 158 -18.89 10.41 4.83
N SER A 159 -19.94 9.79 4.30
CA SER A 159 -19.86 8.94 3.10
C SER A 159 -19.40 9.71 1.87
N ARG A 160 -19.85 10.96 1.71
CA ARG A 160 -19.46 11.84 0.60
C ARG A 160 -17.98 12.22 0.70
N VAL A 161 -17.53 12.65 1.88
CA VAL A 161 -16.12 12.93 2.17
C VAL A 161 -15.26 11.70 1.86
N HIS A 162 -15.66 10.53 2.34
CA HIS A 162 -14.92 9.30 2.13
C HIS A 162 -14.81 8.90 0.65
N ARG A 163 -15.94 8.92 -0.09
CA ARG A 163 -15.94 8.61 -1.53
C ARG A 163 -15.07 9.58 -2.33
N MET A 164 -15.12 10.86 -2.00
CA MET A 164 -14.37 11.88 -2.73
C MET A 164 -12.87 11.79 -2.49
N LEU A 165 -12.44 11.50 -1.26
CA LEU A 165 -11.03 11.35 -0.91
C LEU A 165 -10.41 10.03 -1.42
N HIS A 166 -11.22 8.98 -1.58
CA HIS A 166 -10.77 7.68 -2.08
C HIS A 166 -10.96 7.52 -3.60
N ASP A 167 -11.33 8.58 -4.32
CA ASP A 167 -11.47 8.57 -5.77
C ASP A 167 -10.07 8.62 -6.44
N PRO A 168 -9.62 7.54 -7.13
CA PRO A 168 -8.29 7.50 -7.75
C PRO A 168 -8.09 8.57 -8.84
N SER A 169 -9.16 9.12 -9.40
CA SER A 169 -9.08 10.19 -10.39
C SER A 169 -8.71 11.55 -9.78
N ARG A 170 -8.68 11.65 -8.44
CA ARG A 170 -8.52 12.89 -7.68
C ARG A 170 -7.23 12.97 -6.87
N MET A 171 -6.21 12.17 -7.20
CA MET A 171 -4.96 12.06 -6.43
C MET A 171 -4.13 13.37 -6.30
N ASN A 172 -4.40 14.40 -7.10
CA ASN A 172 -3.70 15.70 -7.05
C ASN A 172 -4.60 16.86 -6.57
N LEU A 173 -5.63 16.57 -5.77
CA LEU A 173 -6.58 17.60 -5.36
C LEU A 173 -5.96 18.58 -4.36
N GLU A 174 -6.09 19.88 -4.64
CA GLU A 174 -5.74 20.92 -3.67
C GLU A 174 -6.74 20.89 -2.49
N ILE A 175 -6.22 20.71 -1.27
CA ILE A 175 -7.04 20.49 -0.06
C ILE A 175 -7.90 21.72 0.28
N GLY A 176 -7.37 22.93 0.08
CA GLY A 176 -8.07 24.17 0.39
C GLY A 176 -9.39 24.34 -0.39
N PRO A 177 -9.37 24.36 -1.74
CA PRO A 177 -10.58 24.42 -2.56
C PRO A 177 -11.59 23.30 -2.26
N TYR A 178 -11.09 22.12 -1.90
CA TYR A 178 -11.93 20.99 -1.49
C TYR A 178 -12.66 21.23 -0.18
N LEU A 179 -11.96 21.66 0.87
CA LEU A 179 -12.58 22.01 2.14
C LEU A 179 -13.56 23.18 1.97
N GLN A 180 -13.26 24.14 1.09
CA GLN A 180 -14.18 25.23 0.76
C GLN A 180 -15.49 24.69 0.18
N THR A 181 -15.42 23.73 -0.74
CA THR A 181 -16.60 23.08 -1.34
C THR A 181 -17.44 22.38 -0.27
N ILE A 182 -16.81 21.62 0.62
CA ILE A 182 -17.50 20.91 1.71
C ILE A 182 -18.16 21.89 2.68
N CYS A 183 -17.47 22.98 3.06
CA CYS A 183 -18.06 23.97 3.96
C CYS A 183 -19.29 24.65 3.33
N ASN A 184 -19.24 24.93 2.02
CA ASN A 184 -20.37 25.48 1.30
C ASN A 184 -21.56 24.51 1.26
N ASP A 185 -21.33 23.21 1.07
CA ASP A 185 -22.37 22.18 1.13
C ASP A 185 -23.03 22.11 2.51
N VAL A 186 -22.25 22.21 3.59
CA VAL A 186 -22.75 22.25 4.97
C VAL A 186 -23.62 23.50 5.21
N LEU A 187 -23.19 24.66 4.73
CA LEU A 187 -23.96 25.91 4.83
C LEU A 187 -25.30 25.82 4.08
N GLN A 188 -25.28 25.31 2.85
CA GLN A 188 -26.48 25.15 2.02
C GLN A 188 -27.48 24.18 2.63
N SER A 189 -27.02 23.00 3.08
CA SER A 189 -27.88 22.00 3.70
C SER A 189 -28.47 22.46 5.03
N SER A 190 -27.78 23.34 5.75
CA SER A 190 -28.25 23.92 7.01
C SER A 190 -29.15 25.15 6.83
N GLY A 191 -29.33 25.64 5.60
CA GLY A 191 -30.15 26.82 5.29
C GLY A 191 -29.53 28.16 5.71
N ALA A 192 -28.24 28.20 6.04
CA ALA A 192 -27.54 29.39 6.53
C ALA A 192 -27.07 30.28 5.38
N ARG A 193 -28.00 30.98 4.73
CA ARG A 193 -27.75 31.77 3.51
C ARG A 193 -26.88 33.02 3.74
N ASP A 194 -26.96 33.60 4.93
CA ASP A 194 -26.25 34.84 5.28
C ASP A 194 -24.91 34.58 6.01
N VAL A 195 -24.50 33.32 6.13
CA VAL A 195 -23.23 32.92 6.73
C VAL A 195 -22.26 32.53 5.62
N ALA A 196 -21.09 33.17 5.59
CA ALA A 196 -20.00 32.79 4.70
C ALA A 196 -18.99 31.90 5.43
N CYS A 197 -18.46 30.87 4.76
CA CYS A 197 -17.28 30.15 5.23
C CYS A 197 -16.10 30.50 4.33
N VAL A 198 -14.97 30.87 4.93
CA VAL A 198 -13.72 31.17 4.24
C VAL A 198 -12.69 30.13 4.65
N VAL A 199 -12.12 29.44 3.66
CA VAL A 199 -11.06 28.45 3.88
C VAL A 199 -9.72 29.00 3.41
N ASP A 200 -8.78 29.08 4.34
CA ASP A 200 -7.41 29.51 4.10
C ASP A 200 -6.42 28.40 4.49
N PHE A 201 -6.11 27.54 3.53
CA PHE A 201 -5.36 26.32 3.78
C PHE A 201 -3.94 26.42 3.22
N ALA A 202 -2.93 26.43 4.08
CA ALA A 202 -1.54 26.36 3.63
C ALA A 202 -1.23 24.96 3.05
N PRO A 203 -0.32 24.86 2.06
CA PRO A 203 0.13 23.56 1.56
C PRO A 203 0.61 22.67 2.71
N ALA A 204 0.07 21.45 2.78
CA ALA A 204 0.38 20.48 3.81
C ALA A 204 0.39 19.07 3.24
N GLU A 205 1.42 18.31 3.57
CA GLU A 205 1.52 16.89 3.25
C GLU A 205 0.76 16.09 4.31
N LEU A 206 -0.42 15.59 3.95
CA LEU A 206 -1.26 14.76 4.80
C LEU A 206 -1.55 13.45 4.07
N ASP A 207 -1.39 12.33 4.76
CA ASP A 207 -1.89 11.05 4.25
C ASP A 207 -3.43 11.03 4.20
N LEU A 208 -3.98 10.08 3.47
CA LEU A 208 -5.41 9.93 3.25
C LEU A 208 -6.21 9.78 4.56
N THR A 209 -5.63 9.12 5.56
CA THR A 209 -6.26 8.89 6.86
C THR A 209 -6.40 10.21 7.62
N ARG A 210 -5.32 10.98 7.71
CA ARG A 210 -5.30 12.30 8.36
C ARG A 210 -6.16 13.31 7.62
N LEU A 211 -6.15 13.29 6.29
CA LEU A 211 -7.00 14.15 5.47
C LEU A 211 -8.49 13.84 5.68
N THR A 212 -8.85 12.57 5.81
CA THR A 212 -10.21 12.15 6.16
C THR A 212 -10.60 12.65 7.55
N ALA A 213 -9.75 12.43 8.56
CA ALA A 213 -10.02 12.87 9.92
C ALA A 213 -10.17 14.39 10.02
N LEU A 214 -9.29 15.14 9.36
CA LEU A 214 -9.34 16.61 9.28
C LEU A 214 -10.63 17.08 8.61
N SER A 215 -11.02 16.49 7.48
CA SER A 215 -12.23 16.85 6.75
C SER A 215 -13.48 16.66 7.61
N LEU A 216 -13.58 15.54 8.32
CA LEU A 216 -14.71 15.26 9.20
C LEU A 216 -14.76 16.21 10.40
N LEU A 217 -13.61 16.57 10.96
CA LEU A 217 -13.51 17.52 12.06
C LEU A 217 -13.96 18.92 11.61
N VAL A 218 -13.54 19.38 10.43
CA VAL A 218 -14.00 20.65 9.86
C VAL A 218 -15.52 20.63 9.65
N VAL A 219 -16.07 19.58 9.05
CA VAL A 219 -17.53 19.43 8.86
C VAL A 219 -18.27 19.54 10.19
N GLU A 220 -17.83 18.83 11.21
CA GLU A 220 -18.49 18.82 12.52
C GLU A 220 -18.46 20.22 13.17
N LEU A 221 -17.30 20.88 13.16
CA LEU A 221 -17.14 22.20 13.77
C LEU A 221 -17.88 23.30 13.00
N VAL A 222 -17.87 23.27 11.67
CA VAL A 222 -18.66 24.19 10.83
C VAL A 222 -20.15 23.97 11.05
N THR A 223 -20.60 22.71 11.12
CA THR A 223 -22.00 22.38 11.44
C THR A 223 -22.41 22.93 12.81
N ASN A 224 -21.54 22.81 13.82
CA ASN A 224 -21.80 23.35 15.15
C ASN A 224 -21.85 24.89 15.16
N ALA A 225 -20.94 25.55 14.45
CA ALA A 225 -20.96 27.00 14.30
C ALA A 225 -22.27 27.47 13.66
N VAL A 226 -22.70 26.85 12.56
CA VAL A 226 -23.96 27.20 11.89
C VAL A 226 -25.17 27.01 12.81
N LYS A 227 -25.22 25.90 13.56
CA LYS A 227 -26.36 25.60 14.46
C LYS A 227 -26.43 26.49 15.70
N HIS A 228 -25.29 26.93 16.21
CA HIS A 228 -25.22 27.50 17.55
C HIS A 228 -24.73 28.95 17.59
N ALA A 229 -23.83 29.35 16.69
CA ALA A 229 -23.19 30.66 16.72
C ALA A 229 -24.09 31.77 16.15
N PHE A 230 -24.96 31.46 15.18
CA PHE A 230 -25.78 32.42 14.46
C PHE A 230 -27.28 32.19 14.68
N GLY A 231 -28.05 33.26 14.81
CA GLY A 231 -29.52 33.19 14.79
C GLY A 231 -30.11 33.07 13.37
N PRO A 232 -31.41 32.75 13.23
CA PRO A 232 -32.08 32.84 11.94
C PRO A 232 -31.99 34.29 11.44
N GLU A 233 -31.42 34.50 10.24
CA GLU A 233 -31.18 35.81 9.60
C GLU A 233 -29.98 36.62 10.13
N GLN A 234 -29.13 36.04 10.97
CA GLN A 234 -27.89 36.70 11.39
C GLN A 234 -26.78 36.44 10.38
N ALA A 235 -26.28 37.51 9.76
CA ALA A 235 -25.09 37.43 8.92
C ALA A 235 -23.85 37.05 9.76
N GLY A 236 -22.98 36.22 9.18
CA GLY A 236 -21.87 35.65 9.91
C GLY A 236 -20.72 35.22 9.02
N THR A 237 -19.57 34.98 9.65
CA THR A 237 -18.40 34.43 8.98
C THR A 237 -17.79 33.33 9.83
N ILE A 238 -17.51 32.21 9.18
CA ILE A 238 -16.73 31.10 9.71
C ILE A 238 -15.40 31.09 8.96
N MET A 239 -14.29 31.10 9.67
CA MET A 239 -12.94 31.01 9.13
C MET A 239 -12.36 29.63 9.45
N VAL A 240 -11.89 28.92 8.42
CA VAL A 240 -11.15 27.66 8.57
C VAL A 240 -9.75 27.89 8.04
N SER A 241 -8.75 27.85 8.91
CA SER A 241 -7.36 28.13 8.56
C SER A 241 -6.45 26.99 8.95
N LEU A 242 -5.60 26.53 8.02
CA LEU A 242 -4.47 25.65 8.35
C LEU A 242 -3.16 26.41 8.14
N ARG A 243 -2.33 26.45 9.19
CA ARG A 243 -1.00 27.07 9.15
C ARG A 243 0.05 26.20 9.87
N PRO A 244 1.32 26.24 9.46
CA PRO A 244 2.41 25.77 10.31
C PRO A 244 2.45 26.59 11.60
N LEU A 245 2.42 25.93 12.76
CA LEU A 245 2.67 26.61 14.05
C LEU A 245 4.17 26.75 14.29
N ASP A 246 4.93 25.72 13.91
CA ASP A 246 6.38 25.66 14.04
C ASP A 246 6.95 24.70 12.98
N ALA A 247 8.23 24.30 13.14
CA ALA A 247 8.88 23.36 12.24
C ALA A 247 8.21 21.98 12.22
N ALA A 248 7.66 21.53 13.35
CA ALA A 248 7.18 20.17 13.57
C ALA A 248 5.66 20.02 13.62
N ARG A 249 4.89 21.12 13.74
CA ARG A 249 3.44 21.06 13.95
C ARG A 249 2.63 21.94 13.00
N TYR A 250 1.42 21.49 12.69
CA TYR A 250 0.36 22.27 12.08
C TYR A 250 -0.65 22.72 13.13
N GLY A 251 -1.29 23.86 12.84
CA GLY A 251 -2.41 24.41 13.59
C GLY A 251 -3.58 24.61 12.64
N LEU A 252 -4.65 23.87 12.89
CA LEU A 252 -5.94 24.05 12.23
C LEU A 252 -6.82 24.88 13.17
N THR A 253 -7.30 26.02 12.71
CA THR A 253 -8.15 26.93 13.47
C THR A 253 -9.49 27.08 12.76
N ILE A 254 -10.58 26.81 13.48
CA ILE A 254 -11.96 27.08 13.04
C ILE A 254 -12.52 28.14 13.98
N SER A 255 -12.86 29.30 13.44
CA SER A 255 -13.34 30.44 14.21
C SER A 255 -14.65 30.96 13.62
N ASP A 256 -15.63 31.23 14.46
CA ASP A 256 -16.84 31.97 14.08
C ASP A 256 -16.85 33.35 14.74
N ASN A 257 -17.56 34.30 14.14
CA ASN A 257 -17.82 35.62 14.72
C ASN A 257 -19.25 35.73 15.30
N GLY A 258 -19.83 34.60 15.72
CA GLY A 258 -21.18 34.56 16.26
C GLY A 258 -21.25 34.93 17.74
N LYS A 259 -22.29 34.46 18.42
CA LYS A 259 -22.56 34.81 19.82
C LYS A 259 -21.59 34.19 20.85
N GLY A 260 -20.68 33.32 20.41
CA GLY A 260 -19.77 32.58 21.29
C GLY A 260 -20.47 31.50 22.14
N LEU A 261 -19.74 30.96 23.11
CA LEU A 261 -20.28 30.01 24.08
C LEU A 261 -21.20 30.72 25.08
N SER A 262 -22.27 30.05 25.50
CA SER A 262 -23.21 30.59 26.50
C SER A 262 -22.50 30.91 27.82
N PRO A 263 -22.93 31.96 28.57
CA PRO A 263 -22.38 32.29 29.88
C PRO A 263 -22.44 31.09 30.83
N GLY A 264 -21.32 30.76 31.48
CA GLY A 264 -21.21 29.62 32.40
C GLY A 264 -20.84 28.27 31.75
N VAL A 265 -20.71 28.22 30.43
CA VAL A 265 -20.17 27.06 29.72
C VAL A 265 -18.64 27.15 29.69
N GLU A 266 -17.96 26.24 30.37
CA GLU A 266 -16.51 26.13 30.27
C GLU A 266 -16.10 25.58 28.88
N PRO A 267 -15.19 26.26 28.16
CA PRO A 267 -14.66 25.77 26.89
C PRO A 267 -14.07 24.37 27.03
N GLY A 268 -14.50 23.43 26.18
CA GLY A 268 -14.01 22.05 26.20
C GLY A 268 -14.61 21.14 27.28
N LYS A 269 -15.54 21.61 28.12
CA LYS A 269 -16.25 20.78 29.12
C LYS A 269 -17.69 20.41 28.77
N VAL A 270 -18.19 20.85 27.61
CA VAL A 270 -19.54 20.47 27.15
C VAL A 270 -19.51 19.04 26.64
N ASP A 271 -20.08 18.11 27.40
CA ASP A 271 -20.27 16.71 26.96
C ASP A 271 -21.34 16.66 25.85
N SER A 272 -20.94 17.01 24.63
CA SER A 272 -21.74 16.86 23.42
C SER A 272 -21.17 15.76 22.54
N LEU A 273 -22.06 15.09 21.80
CA LEU A 273 -21.68 14.10 20.80
C LEU A 273 -20.66 14.65 19.80
N GLY A 274 -20.87 15.88 19.33
CA GLY A 274 -19.95 16.54 18.39
C GLY A 274 -18.55 16.75 18.96
N LEU A 275 -18.43 17.16 20.23
CA LEU A 275 -17.13 17.32 20.87
C LEU A 275 -16.39 15.98 21.00
N ARG A 276 -17.08 14.92 21.44
CA ARG A 276 -16.48 13.57 21.56
C ARG A 276 -15.99 13.02 20.21
N ILE A 277 -16.69 13.34 19.13
CA ILE A 277 -16.25 13.01 17.76
C ILE A 277 -15.00 13.80 17.41
N CYS A 278 -14.98 15.10 17.67
CA CYS A 278 -13.81 15.95 17.41
C CYS A 278 -12.59 15.45 18.20
N GLU A 279 -12.75 15.09 19.47
CA GLU A 279 -11.69 14.52 20.30
C GLU A 279 -11.15 13.20 19.74
N GLY A 280 -12.03 12.31 19.28
CA GLY A 280 -11.63 11.06 18.64
C GLY A 280 -10.85 11.29 17.34
N LEU A 281 -11.29 12.22 16.49
CA LEU A 281 -10.62 12.58 15.24
C LEU A 281 -9.28 13.30 15.51
N ALA A 282 -9.20 14.15 16.53
CA ALA A 282 -7.96 14.77 16.97
C ALA A 282 -6.96 13.73 17.48
N ALA A 283 -7.42 12.75 18.27
CA ALA A 283 -6.58 11.66 18.75
C ALA A 283 -6.00 10.81 17.60
N GLN A 284 -6.79 10.54 16.55
CA GLN A 284 -6.31 9.86 15.34
C GLN A 284 -5.19 10.62 14.63
N MET A 285 -5.13 11.95 14.78
CA MET A 285 -4.08 12.80 14.23
C MET A 285 -2.94 13.06 15.23
N HIS A 286 -2.93 12.38 16.39
CA HIS A 286 -2.04 12.68 17.53
C HIS A 286 -2.07 14.17 17.92
N GLY A 287 -3.24 14.77 17.77
CA GLY A 287 -3.46 16.19 17.97
C GLY A 287 -4.15 16.51 19.29
N LYS A 288 -4.04 17.78 19.67
CA LYS A 288 -4.71 18.35 20.84
C LYS A 288 -5.71 19.40 20.38
N LEU A 289 -6.96 19.23 20.80
CA LEU A 289 -8.00 20.25 20.63
C LEU A 289 -7.99 21.22 21.81
N THR A 290 -8.18 22.50 21.49
CA THR A 290 -8.38 23.57 22.45
C THR A 290 -9.53 24.44 21.96
N THR A 291 -10.37 24.88 22.89
CA THR A 291 -11.51 25.74 22.59
C THR A 291 -11.38 27.01 23.40
N SER A 292 -11.63 28.15 22.77
CA SER A 292 -11.71 29.46 23.41
C SER A 292 -12.99 30.18 22.95
N SER A 293 -13.49 31.06 23.81
CA SER A 293 -14.67 31.88 23.53
C SER A 293 -14.32 33.34 23.76
N GLY A 294 -14.72 34.19 22.82
CA GLY A 294 -14.51 35.64 22.83
C GLY A 294 -15.63 36.32 22.07
N SER A 295 -15.31 37.07 21.01
CA SER A 295 -16.28 37.63 20.05
C SER A 295 -16.82 36.57 19.06
N GLY A 296 -17.14 35.38 19.58
CA GLY A 296 -17.40 34.15 18.83
C GLY A 296 -16.69 32.95 19.45
N THR A 297 -16.75 31.79 18.79
CA THR A 297 -16.07 30.57 19.24
C THR A 297 -14.87 30.28 18.36
N THR A 298 -13.74 29.92 18.98
CA THR A 298 -12.56 29.43 18.25
C THR A 298 -12.16 28.06 18.75
N VAL A 299 -12.02 27.12 17.83
CA VAL A 299 -11.50 25.78 18.08
C VAL A 299 -10.20 25.62 17.32
N GLN A 300 -9.15 25.24 18.04
CA GLN A 300 -7.82 25.03 17.48
C GLN A 300 -7.36 23.59 17.74
N LEU A 301 -7.00 22.91 16.66
CA LEU A 301 -6.34 21.61 16.66
C LEU A 301 -4.86 21.81 16.35
N GLU A 302 -4.00 21.39 17.27
CA GLU A 302 -2.55 21.30 17.05
C GLU A 302 -2.15 19.85 16.82
N PHE A 303 -1.40 19.55 15.77
CA PHE A 303 -1.01 18.18 15.45
C PHE A 303 0.35 18.12 14.72
N PRO A 304 1.12 17.02 14.84
CA PRO A 304 2.45 16.92 14.26
C PRO A 304 2.39 16.84 12.72
N LYS A 305 3.39 17.39 12.02
CA LYS A 305 3.50 17.31 10.55
C LYS A 305 3.79 15.89 10.08
N VAL A 306 4.62 15.18 10.83
CA VAL A 306 4.99 13.78 10.58
C VAL A 306 4.44 12.91 11.70
N MET A 307 3.89 11.74 11.37
CA MET A 307 3.40 10.80 12.38
C MET A 307 4.56 10.32 13.27
N PRO A 308 4.38 10.26 14.60
CA PRO A 308 5.34 9.59 15.47
C PRO A 308 5.48 8.12 15.04
N ALA A 309 6.71 7.61 15.02
CA ALA A 309 7.01 6.20 14.77
C ALA A 309 6.51 5.30 15.90
#